data_AF-A0A6V7W724-F1
#
_entry.id   AF-A0A6V7W724-F1
#
_cell.length_a   1.000
_cell.length_b   1.000
_cell.length_c   1.000
_cell.angle_alpha   90.00
_cell.angle_beta   90.00
_cell.angle_gamma   90.00
#
_symmetry.space_group_name_H-M   'P 1'
#
loop_
_entity.id
_entity.type
_entity.pdbx_description
1 polymer ?
#
loop_
_entity_poly.entity_id
_entity_poly.type
_entity_poly.pdbx_seq_one_letter_code
_entity_poly.pdbx_strand_id
1 'polypeptide(L)'
;MTMFLRQIVVDTLMLQGAFGIPDLHLYFIFSIFGNYKQKYLIVPPTPQSPKFLENIDAEIRQLFRFSKQINIRVAAYIDKLFENDPSSHKFCVHTRRGDFGPPKWPMHARTERNFTEAAIKFILGYLKQVNKVYIPKAMNRGEDMCFGVWACDSILLTASSSTYAWWIAYLLEQTDANVFYNSDFNHSYYDKENFHSDWIPLRLDSNLGRIIMD
;
A
#
# COMPACT_ATOMS: atom_id res chain seq x y z
N MET A 1 -29.17 15.25 13.59
CA MET A 1 -28.00 14.44 13.97
C MET A 1 -26.95 14.62 12.89
N THR A 2 -26.00 15.52 13.13
CA THR A 2 -25.06 16.06 12.14
C THR A 2 -23.92 15.06 11.92
N MET A 3 -23.93 14.39 10.77
CA MET A 3 -22.79 13.57 10.32
C MET A 3 -21.63 14.51 9.96
N PHE A 4 -20.55 14.46 10.74
CA PHE A 4 -19.28 15.03 10.35
C PHE A 4 -18.75 14.23 9.15
N LEU A 5 -18.87 14.79 7.95
CA LEU A 5 -18.07 14.40 6.79
C LEU A 5 -16.60 14.54 7.18
N ARG A 6 -15.96 13.43 7.54
CA ARG A 6 -14.51 13.36 7.62
C ARG A 6 -14.00 13.38 6.19
N GLN A 7 -13.75 14.59 5.72
CA GLN A 7 -12.91 14.85 4.57
C GLN A 7 -11.65 14.02 4.76
N ILE A 8 -11.31 13.18 3.78
CA ILE A 8 -9.97 12.64 3.69
C ILE A 8 -9.11 13.84 3.30
N VAL A 9 -8.72 14.60 4.31
CA VAL A 9 -7.37 15.14 4.31
C VAL A 9 -6.52 13.88 4.28
N VAL A 10 -5.96 13.58 3.11
CA VAL A 10 -4.80 12.69 3.03
C VAL A 10 -3.79 13.38 3.93
N ASP A 11 -3.77 13.02 5.22
CA ASP A 11 -2.98 13.68 6.24
C ASP A 11 -1.53 13.60 5.78
N THR A 12 -1.07 14.70 5.19
CA THR A 12 0.21 14.93 4.50
C THR A 12 0.33 14.47 3.03
N LEU A 13 -0.57 14.94 2.15
CA LEU A 13 -0.22 15.23 0.75
C LEU A 13 -0.56 16.68 0.40
N MET A 14 -0.02 17.59 1.21
CA MET A 14 0.18 18.99 0.80
C MET A 14 1.39 19.01 -0.14
N LEU A 15 1.17 18.85 -1.44
CA LEU A 15 2.11 19.34 -2.45
C LEU A 15 2.03 20.88 -2.47
N GLN A 16 2.62 21.51 -1.45
CA GLN A 16 3.01 22.92 -1.52
C GLN A 16 4.53 22.98 -1.60
N GLY A 17 5.05 22.91 -2.83
CA GLY A 17 6.42 23.28 -3.14
C GLY A 17 6.42 24.66 -3.79
N ALA A 18 6.61 25.71 -3.01
CA ALA A 18 7.01 27.01 -3.55
C ALA A 18 8.53 27.05 -3.60
N PHE A 19 9.12 26.79 -4.77
CA PHE A 19 10.49 27.21 -5.05
C PHE A 19 10.41 28.45 -5.95
N GLY A 20 10.49 29.62 -5.31
CA GLY A 20 10.66 30.88 -6.01
C GLY A 20 12.11 31.01 -6.46
N ILE A 21 12.36 30.88 -7.76
CA ILE A 21 13.44 31.61 -8.43
C ILE A 21 12.78 32.92 -8.89
N PRO A 22 13.28 34.11 -8.53
CA PRO A 22 12.74 35.36 -9.04
C PRO A 22 12.88 35.37 -10.56
N ASP A 23 11.81 35.71 -11.28
CA ASP A 23 11.77 35.98 -12.72
C ASP A 23 11.64 34.82 -13.72
N LEU A 24 11.13 33.65 -13.32
CA LEU A 24 10.61 32.67 -14.29
C LEU A 24 9.28 32.06 -13.85
N HIS A 25 8.17 32.68 -14.25
CA HIS A 25 6.82 32.12 -14.07
C HIS A 25 6.58 30.98 -15.07
N LEU A 26 7.19 29.82 -14.86
CA LEU A 26 6.74 28.58 -15.47
C LEU A 26 5.79 27.85 -14.51
N TYR A 27 4.50 28.13 -14.67
CA TYR A 27 3.44 27.36 -14.03
C TYR A 27 3.21 26.07 -14.82
N PHE A 28 3.92 24.98 -14.48
CA PHE A 28 3.47 23.65 -14.89
C PHE A 28 2.35 23.21 -13.95
N ILE A 29 1.14 23.69 -14.21
CA ILE A 29 -0.08 23.13 -13.65
C ILE A 29 -0.42 21.90 -14.50
N PHE A 30 0.07 20.73 -14.12
CA PHE A 30 -0.59 19.49 -14.54
C PHE A 30 -1.86 19.34 -13.70
N SER A 31 -2.88 20.11 -14.04
CA SER A 31 -4.21 19.89 -13.50
C SER A 31 -4.77 18.68 -14.23
N ILE A 32 -4.44 17.49 -13.74
CA ILE A 32 -5.11 16.23 -14.10
C ILE A 32 -6.63 16.41 -13.90
N PHE A 33 -7.02 17.25 -12.94
CA PHE A 33 -8.39 17.64 -12.65
C PHE A 33 -8.90 18.84 -13.46
N GLY A 34 -8.21 19.30 -14.52
CA GLY A 34 -8.62 20.48 -15.30
C GLY A 34 -10.02 20.34 -15.89
N ASN A 35 -10.45 19.10 -16.12
CA ASN A 35 -11.77 18.74 -16.64
C ASN A 35 -12.80 18.46 -15.54
N TYR A 36 -12.41 18.44 -14.27
CA TYR A 36 -13.28 18.13 -13.14
C TYR A 36 -13.59 19.43 -12.38
N LYS A 37 -14.88 19.72 -12.14
CA LYS A 37 -15.29 20.89 -11.36
C LYS A 37 -14.81 20.82 -9.91
N GLN A 38 -14.50 19.61 -9.43
CA GLN A 38 -14.08 19.30 -8.08
C GLN A 38 -12.55 19.31 -7.98
N LYS A 39 -12.01 20.05 -7.01
CA LYS A 39 -10.57 20.11 -6.69
C LYS A 39 -10.10 18.99 -5.76
N TYR A 40 -11.01 18.12 -5.34
CA TYR A 40 -10.77 17.05 -4.38
C TYR A 40 -11.53 15.80 -4.81
N LEU A 41 -10.93 14.64 -4.61
CA LEU A 41 -11.61 13.36 -4.73
C LEU A 41 -12.33 13.07 -3.40
N ILE A 42 -13.65 13.00 -3.43
CA ILE A 42 -14.45 12.58 -2.28
C ILE A 42 -14.70 11.09 -2.43
N VAL A 43 -13.94 10.28 -1.70
CA VAL A 43 -14.16 8.83 -1.64
C VAL A 43 -14.97 8.52 -0.38
N PRO A 44 -16.16 7.90 -0.49
CA PRO A 44 -16.89 7.48 0.70
C PRO A 44 -16.08 6.41 1.46
N PRO A 45 -16.26 6.29 2.78
CA PRO A 45 -15.74 5.13 3.50
C PRO A 45 -16.34 3.85 2.90
N THR A 46 -15.55 2.81 2.64
CA THR A 46 -14.08 2.73 2.81
C THR A 46 -13.31 3.31 1.61
N PRO A 47 -12.30 4.16 1.84
CA PRO A 47 -11.61 4.83 0.74
C PRO A 47 -10.63 3.94 -0.05
N GLN A 48 -10.50 2.68 0.36
CA GLN A 48 -9.80 1.63 -0.37
C GLN A 48 -10.86 0.77 -1.03
N SER A 49 -11.27 1.12 -2.25
CA SER A 49 -12.10 0.21 -3.04
C SER A 49 -11.85 0.49 -4.51
N PRO A 50 -11.46 -0.53 -5.30
CA PRO A 50 -11.20 -0.37 -6.73
C PRO A 50 -12.38 0.23 -7.49
N LYS A 51 -13.62 -0.05 -7.05
CA LYS A 51 -14.85 0.45 -7.67
C LYS A 51 -14.93 1.97 -7.81
N PHE A 52 -14.18 2.71 -6.99
CA PHE A 52 -14.10 4.17 -7.06
C PHE A 52 -12.93 4.69 -7.90
N LEU A 53 -11.99 3.82 -8.28
CA LEU A 53 -10.73 4.17 -8.92
C LEU A 53 -10.60 3.65 -10.35
N GLU A 54 -11.37 2.63 -10.76
CA GLU A 54 -11.29 1.98 -12.08
C GLU A 54 -11.26 2.97 -13.26
N ASN A 55 -12.05 4.04 -13.20
CA ASN A 55 -12.15 5.03 -14.27
C ASN A 55 -11.10 6.15 -14.20
N ILE A 56 -10.28 6.18 -13.14
CA ILE A 56 -9.29 7.23 -12.86
C ILE A 56 -7.93 6.66 -12.46
N ASP A 57 -7.65 5.38 -12.76
CA ASP A 57 -6.42 4.70 -12.32
C ASP A 57 -5.15 5.44 -12.75
N ALA A 58 -5.11 5.88 -14.01
CA ALA A 58 -3.98 6.63 -14.56
C ALA A 58 -3.75 7.96 -13.82
N GLU A 59 -4.84 8.68 -13.52
CA GLU A 59 -4.84 9.93 -12.78
C GLU A 59 -4.39 9.72 -11.33
N ILE A 60 -4.84 8.66 -10.67
CA ILE A 60 -4.43 8.29 -9.31
C ILE A 60 -2.94 7.96 -9.30
N ARG A 61 -2.45 7.12 -10.22
CA ARG A 61 -1.02 6.81 -10.32
C ARG A 61 -0.18 8.06 -10.57
N GLN A 62 -0.68 9.01 -11.36
CA GLN A 62 0.00 10.28 -11.57
C GLN A 62 0.00 11.16 -10.31
N LEU A 63 -1.10 11.20 -9.56
CA LEU A 63 -1.21 11.95 -8.29
C LEU A 63 -0.26 11.41 -7.21
N PHE A 64 -0.07 10.09 -7.17
CA PHE A 64 0.79 9.40 -6.22
C PHE A 64 2.27 9.31 -6.66
N ARG A 65 2.67 9.99 -7.75
CA ARG A 65 4.09 10.05 -8.14
C ARG A 65 4.93 10.69 -7.04
N PHE A 66 5.94 9.97 -6.60
CA PHE A 66 6.90 10.48 -5.62
C PHE A 66 7.79 11.57 -6.22
N SER A 67 8.29 12.46 -5.36
CA SER A 67 9.22 13.51 -5.78
C SER A 67 10.53 12.92 -6.31
N LYS A 68 11.19 13.64 -7.22
CA LYS A 68 12.48 13.23 -7.79
C LYS A 68 13.51 12.93 -6.70
N GLN A 69 13.53 13.71 -5.61
CA GLN A 69 14.47 13.50 -4.50
C GLN A 69 14.15 12.23 -3.69
N ILE A 70 12.88 11.85 -3.53
CA ILE A 70 12.52 10.57 -2.90
C ILE A 70 12.96 9.42 -3.80
N ASN A 71 12.60 9.47 -5.09
CA ASN A 71 12.97 8.45 -6.08
C ASN A 71 14.48 8.20 -6.11
N ILE A 72 15.30 9.25 -6.22
CA ILE A 72 16.76 9.10 -6.25
C ILE A 72 17.29 8.42 -4.97
N ARG A 73 16.80 8.84 -3.79
CA ARG A 73 17.29 8.32 -2.51
C ARG A 73 16.85 6.87 -2.27
N VAL A 74 15.63 6.53 -2.66
CA VAL A 74 15.08 5.17 -2.52
C VAL A 74 15.73 4.23 -3.53
N ALA A 75 15.89 4.63 -4.79
CA ALA A 75 16.57 3.84 -5.82
C ALA A 75 17.99 3.46 -5.38
N ALA A 76 18.80 4.46 -4.98
CA ALA A 76 20.16 4.21 -4.50
C ALA A 76 20.20 3.29 -3.26
N TYR A 77 19.15 3.31 -2.44
CA TYR A 77 19.04 2.40 -1.31
C TYR A 77 18.67 0.98 -1.72
N ILE A 78 17.73 0.81 -2.66
CA ILE A 78 17.33 -0.49 -3.24
C ILE A 78 18.54 -1.15 -3.90
N ASP A 79 19.26 -0.42 -4.76
CA ASP A 79 20.45 -0.91 -5.46
C ASP A 79 21.50 -1.42 -4.47
N LYS A 80 21.74 -0.65 -3.39
CA LYS A 80 22.68 -1.03 -2.35
C LYS A 80 22.20 -2.22 -1.52
N LEU A 81 20.92 -2.29 -1.19
CA LEU A 81 20.36 -3.37 -0.36
C LEU A 81 20.41 -4.71 -1.08
N PHE A 82 20.20 -4.69 -2.41
CA PHE A 82 20.13 -5.89 -3.25
C PHE A 82 21.32 -6.04 -4.21
N GLU A 83 22.43 -5.35 -3.97
CA GLU A 83 23.63 -5.37 -4.82
C GLU A 83 24.12 -6.79 -5.12
N ASN A 84 24.07 -7.68 -4.11
CA ASN A 84 24.48 -9.09 -4.22
C ASN A 84 23.34 -10.04 -4.64
N ASP A 85 22.16 -9.52 -4.95
CA ASP A 85 20.98 -10.30 -5.29
C ASP A 85 19.96 -9.52 -6.16
N PRO A 86 20.39 -8.85 -7.24
CA PRO A 86 19.55 -7.90 -7.96
C PRO A 86 18.34 -8.58 -8.63
N SER A 87 18.52 -9.81 -9.12
CA SER A 87 17.50 -10.54 -9.88
C SER A 87 16.59 -11.43 -9.02
N SER A 88 16.79 -11.50 -7.70
CA SER A 88 15.92 -12.32 -6.86
C SER A 88 14.52 -11.73 -6.74
N HIS A 89 13.53 -12.60 -6.60
CA HIS A 89 12.17 -12.16 -6.34
C HIS A 89 12.06 -11.54 -4.95
N LYS A 90 11.57 -10.31 -4.88
CA LYS A 90 11.42 -9.52 -3.65
C LYS A 90 9.99 -9.63 -3.11
N PHE A 91 9.78 -10.65 -2.29
CA PHE A 91 8.52 -10.81 -1.55
C PHE A 91 8.51 -9.94 -0.28
N CYS A 92 7.60 -8.98 -0.24
CA CYS A 92 7.45 -8.04 0.86
C CYS A 92 6.32 -8.44 1.81
N VAL A 93 6.53 -8.21 3.12
CA VAL A 93 5.50 -8.45 4.14
C VAL A 93 5.23 -7.14 4.88
N HIS A 94 4.03 -6.59 4.71
CA HIS A 94 3.64 -5.40 5.45
C HIS A 94 2.96 -5.79 6.77
N THR A 95 3.49 -5.29 7.88
CA THR A 95 2.92 -5.47 9.22
C THR A 95 2.47 -4.14 9.83
N ARG A 96 1.30 -4.12 10.44
CA ARG A 96 0.75 -2.99 11.19
C ARG A 96 0.33 -3.44 12.59
N ARG A 97 1.11 -3.04 13.60
CA ARG A 97 0.92 -3.44 15.01
C ARG A 97 0.62 -2.30 15.96
N GLY A 98 0.99 -1.06 15.62
CA GLY A 98 1.07 0.04 16.58
C GLY A 98 -0.27 0.59 17.04
N ASP A 99 -1.11 1.04 16.11
CA ASP A 99 -2.38 1.71 16.42
C ASP A 99 -3.60 0.79 16.32
N PHE A 100 -3.48 -0.37 15.65
CA PHE A 100 -4.58 -1.30 15.44
C PHE A 100 -4.85 -2.20 16.65
N GLY A 101 -6.12 -2.48 16.90
CA GLY A 101 -6.60 -3.31 17.99
C GLY A 101 -6.94 -2.53 19.27
N PRO A 102 -7.45 -3.24 20.29
CA PRO A 102 -7.85 -2.65 21.56
C PRO A 102 -6.64 -2.08 22.34
N PRO A 103 -6.80 -0.97 23.07
CA PRO A 103 -8.03 -0.18 23.25
C PRO A 103 -8.25 0.90 22.18
N LYS A 104 -7.26 1.17 21.32
CA LYS A 104 -7.21 2.39 20.50
C LYS A 104 -8.12 2.32 19.28
N TRP A 105 -8.12 1.22 18.55
CA TRP A 105 -8.92 1.01 17.34
C TRP A 105 -9.38 -0.46 17.24
N PRO A 106 -10.40 -0.88 18.01
CA PRO A 106 -10.88 -2.26 17.99
C PRO A 106 -11.51 -2.66 16.65
N MET A 107 -11.85 -1.68 15.81
CA MET A 107 -12.43 -1.88 14.47
C MET A 107 -11.37 -2.05 13.36
N HIS A 108 -10.12 -2.26 13.76
CA HIS A 108 -9.01 -2.53 12.86
C HIS A 108 -8.20 -3.70 13.41
N ALA A 109 -8.28 -4.84 12.74
CA ALA A 109 -7.49 -6.01 13.08
C ALA A 109 -6.01 -5.71 12.87
N ARG A 110 -5.20 -5.83 13.92
CA ARG A 110 -3.75 -5.72 13.84
C ARG A 110 -3.17 -6.95 13.13
N THR A 111 -1.91 -6.84 12.72
CA THR A 111 -1.15 -8.01 12.28
C THR A 111 -1.12 -9.08 13.37
N GLU A 112 -1.65 -10.26 13.05
CA GLU A 112 -1.62 -11.43 13.91
C GLU A 112 -0.48 -12.38 13.53
N ARG A 113 0.26 -12.84 14.55
CA ARG A 113 1.50 -13.59 14.37
C ARG A 113 1.27 -14.92 13.65
N ASN A 114 0.28 -15.70 14.11
CA ASN A 114 0.00 -17.04 13.59
C ASN A 114 -0.40 -16.99 12.11
N PHE A 115 -1.25 -16.04 11.73
CA PHE A 115 -1.59 -15.81 10.34
C PHE A 115 -0.33 -15.43 9.54
N THR A 116 0.44 -14.46 10.03
CA THR A 116 1.60 -13.91 9.31
C THR A 116 2.65 -14.98 9.02
N GLU A 117 3.04 -15.77 10.03
CA GLU A 117 4.03 -16.85 9.87
C GLU A 117 3.53 -17.94 8.92
N ALA A 118 2.26 -18.34 9.04
CA ALA A 118 1.66 -19.35 8.17
C ALA A 118 1.51 -18.85 6.72
N ALA A 119 1.12 -17.59 6.52
CA ALA A 119 0.99 -16.92 5.22
C ALA A 119 2.33 -16.80 4.52
N ILE A 120 3.39 -16.36 5.22
CA ILE A 120 4.75 -16.36 4.68
C ILE A 120 5.14 -17.76 4.21
N LYS A 121 4.98 -18.78 5.07
CA LYS A 121 5.34 -20.16 4.71
C LYS A 121 4.57 -20.66 3.48
N PHE A 122 3.28 -20.38 3.39
CA PHE A 122 2.45 -20.72 2.25
C PHE A 122 2.93 -20.03 0.97
N ILE A 123 3.14 -18.72 1.02
CA ILE A 123 3.54 -17.90 -0.13
C ILE A 123 4.94 -18.28 -0.61
N LEU A 124 5.89 -18.56 0.28
CA LEU A 124 7.22 -19.03 -0.10
C LEU A 124 7.17 -20.35 -0.89
N GLY A 125 6.24 -21.25 -0.53
CA GLY A 125 5.97 -22.46 -1.31
C GLY A 125 5.29 -22.16 -2.65
N TYR A 126 4.32 -21.23 -2.65
CA TYR A 126 3.60 -20.79 -3.85
C TYR A 126 4.52 -20.16 -4.90
N LEU A 127 5.41 -19.27 -4.47
CA LEU A 127 6.40 -18.57 -5.32
C LEU A 127 7.57 -19.47 -5.73
N LYS A 128 7.63 -20.71 -5.21
CA LYS A 128 8.65 -21.73 -5.54
C LYS A 128 10.11 -21.29 -5.30
N GLN A 129 10.36 -20.34 -4.38
CA GLN A 129 11.60 -20.07 -3.61
C GLN A 129 11.74 -18.59 -3.23
N VAL A 130 11.97 -18.30 -1.94
CA VAL A 130 12.68 -17.09 -1.45
C VAL A 130 13.36 -17.45 -0.12
N ASN A 131 14.69 -17.33 -0.01
CA ASN A 131 15.44 -17.81 1.17
C ASN A 131 16.20 -16.71 1.93
N LYS A 132 16.15 -15.46 1.48
CA LYS A 132 16.83 -14.33 2.13
C LYS A 132 15.80 -13.36 2.71
N VAL A 133 16.02 -12.97 3.96
CA VAL A 133 15.18 -11.99 4.66
C VAL A 133 15.94 -10.69 4.77
N TYR A 134 15.33 -9.61 4.32
CA TYR A 134 15.85 -8.25 4.44
C TYR A 134 14.95 -7.45 5.37
N ILE A 135 15.55 -6.68 6.27
CA ILE A 135 14.85 -5.70 7.08
C ILE A 135 15.32 -4.33 6.61
N PRO A 136 14.48 -3.55 5.91
CA PRO A 136 14.87 -2.23 5.45
C PRO A 136 15.16 -1.32 6.65
N LYS A 137 16.04 -0.33 6.45
CA LYS A 137 16.30 0.72 7.44
C LYS A 137 15.00 1.49 7.71
N ALA A 138 14.92 2.12 8.89
CA ALA A 138 13.83 3.04 9.16
C ALA A 138 13.83 4.21 8.14
N MET A 139 12.67 4.49 7.57
CA MET A 139 12.44 5.53 6.57
C MET A 139 11.23 6.37 6.98
N ASN A 140 11.11 7.59 6.46
CA ASN A 140 9.86 8.34 6.59
C ASN A 140 8.78 7.70 5.71
N ARG A 141 7.50 8.04 5.97
CA ARG A 141 6.37 7.39 5.29
C ARG A 141 6.40 7.47 3.76
N GLY A 142 6.91 8.55 3.19
CA GLY A 142 6.99 8.72 1.74
C GLY A 142 8.08 7.85 1.12
N GLU A 143 9.24 7.77 1.77
CA GLU A 143 10.35 6.88 1.36
C GLU A 143 10.00 5.41 1.56
N ASP A 144 9.34 5.05 2.66
CA ASP A 144 8.91 3.67 2.94
C ASP A 144 7.86 3.18 1.93
N MET A 145 6.91 4.04 1.56
CA MET A 145 5.92 3.73 0.53
C MET A 145 6.57 3.60 -0.84
N CYS A 146 7.45 4.54 -1.22
CA CYS A 146 8.21 4.48 -2.47
C CYS A 146 9.08 3.22 -2.53
N PHE A 147 9.73 2.84 -1.43
CA PHE A 147 10.50 1.60 -1.33
C PHE A 147 9.59 0.39 -1.59
N GLY A 148 8.43 0.31 -0.94
CA GLY A 148 7.48 -0.77 -1.18
C GLY A 148 7.00 -0.84 -2.63
N VAL A 149 6.71 0.31 -3.24
CA VAL A 149 6.23 0.39 -4.63
C VAL A 149 7.29 -0.04 -5.66
N TRP A 150 8.56 0.28 -5.41
CA TRP A 150 9.66 0.00 -6.34
C TRP A 150 10.40 -1.31 -6.09
N ALA A 151 10.47 -1.76 -4.83
CA ALA A 151 11.28 -2.92 -4.47
C ALA A 151 10.50 -4.24 -4.53
N CYS A 152 9.18 -4.22 -4.33
CA CYS A 152 8.41 -5.44 -4.11
C CYS A 152 7.90 -6.04 -5.44
N ASP A 153 8.23 -7.30 -5.69
CA ASP A 153 7.68 -8.10 -6.80
C ASP A 153 6.36 -8.79 -6.40
N SER A 154 6.16 -9.01 -5.11
CA SER A 154 4.91 -9.51 -4.53
C SER A 154 4.81 -9.00 -3.10
N ILE A 155 3.60 -8.87 -2.58
CA ILE A 155 3.38 -8.29 -1.25
C ILE A 155 2.30 -9.04 -0.47
N LEU A 156 2.50 -9.20 0.85
CA LEU A 156 1.50 -9.68 1.79
C LEU A 156 1.03 -8.55 2.72
N LEU A 157 -0.28 -8.28 2.70
CA LEU A 157 -0.96 -7.36 3.62
C LEU A 157 -1.48 -8.17 4.80
N THR A 158 -0.76 -8.13 5.93
CA THR A 158 -1.12 -8.95 7.10
C THR A 158 -2.26 -8.37 7.94
N ALA A 159 -2.52 -7.07 7.80
CA ALA A 159 -3.64 -6.36 8.41
C ALA A 159 -4.56 -5.86 7.30
N SER A 160 -5.73 -6.48 7.17
CA SER A 160 -6.70 -6.26 6.09
C SER A 160 -7.13 -4.79 5.99
N SER A 161 -7.36 -4.12 7.12
CA SER A 161 -7.79 -2.73 7.17
C SER A 161 -6.67 -1.68 7.04
N SER A 162 -5.46 -2.06 6.64
CA SER A 162 -4.34 -1.12 6.55
C SER A 162 -4.37 -0.31 5.25
N THR A 163 -4.88 0.93 5.36
CA THR A 163 -4.90 1.90 4.26
C THR A 163 -3.54 2.12 3.61
N TYR A 164 -2.48 2.16 4.44
CA TYR A 164 -1.11 2.35 3.99
C TYR A 164 -0.61 1.18 3.12
N ALA A 165 -0.91 -0.05 3.55
CA ALA A 165 -0.51 -1.26 2.83
C ALA A 165 -1.27 -1.42 1.53
N TRP A 166 -2.57 -1.09 1.55
CA TRP A 166 -3.42 -1.12 0.37
C TRP A 166 -2.92 -0.19 -0.72
N TRP A 167 -2.51 1.04 -0.37
CA TRP A 167 -1.94 1.98 -1.34
C TRP A 167 -0.59 1.52 -1.90
N ILE A 168 0.27 0.90 -1.10
CA ILE A 168 1.51 0.30 -1.62
C ILE A 168 1.17 -0.75 -2.68
N ALA A 169 0.25 -1.66 -2.36
CA ALA A 169 -0.14 -2.74 -3.25
C ALA A 169 -0.81 -2.24 -4.55
N TYR A 170 -1.69 -1.25 -4.44
CA TYR A 170 -2.36 -0.62 -5.57
C TYR A 170 -1.36 0.08 -6.51
N LEU A 171 -0.35 0.72 -5.94
CA LEU A 171 0.63 1.52 -6.68
C LEU A 171 1.83 0.73 -7.21
N LEU A 172 1.95 -0.58 -6.92
CA LEU A 172 3.05 -1.41 -7.42
C LEU A 172 3.28 -1.16 -8.92
N GLU A 173 4.54 -0.97 -9.31
CA GLU A 173 4.90 -0.74 -10.71
C GLU A 173 4.99 -2.03 -11.52
N GLN A 174 5.10 -3.18 -10.85
CA GLN A 174 5.19 -4.48 -11.49
C GLN A 174 3.86 -4.88 -12.11
N THR A 175 3.87 -5.23 -13.40
CA THR A 175 2.67 -5.55 -14.19
C THR A 175 1.94 -6.81 -13.74
N ASP A 176 2.65 -7.74 -13.09
CA ASP A 176 2.15 -9.07 -12.72
C ASP A 176 2.44 -9.39 -11.24
N ALA A 177 2.42 -8.37 -10.37
CA ALA A 177 2.67 -8.58 -8.94
C ALA A 177 1.58 -9.44 -8.30
N ASN A 178 1.98 -10.47 -7.56
CA ASN A 178 1.05 -11.18 -6.68
C ASN A 178 0.83 -10.35 -5.40
N VAL A 179 -0.40 -9.87 -5.23
CA VAL A 179 -0.83 -9.19 -4.00
C VAL A 179 -1.64 -10.16 -3.16
N PHE A 180 -1.10 -10.54 -2.00
CA PHE A 180 -1.76 -11.38 -1.02
C PHE A 180 -2.30 -10.53 0.13
N TYR A 181 -3.48 -10.87 0.66
CA TYR A 181 -4.02 -10.17 1.84
C TYR A 181 -4.70 -11.11 2.81
N ASN A 182 -4.70 -10.73 4.09
CA ASN A 182 -5.50 -11.38 5.10
C ASN A 182 -6.99 -11.13 4.82
N SER A 183 -7.77 -12.15 4.50
CA SER A 183 -9.22 -12.04 4.27
C SER A 183 -10.05 -12.17 5.56
N ASP A 184 -9.40 -12.17 6.73
CA ASP A 184 -10.11 -11.97 7.99
C ASP A 184 -10.50 -10.49 8.15
N PHE A 185 -11.80 -10.25 7.98
CA PHE A 185 -12.44 -8.96 8.14
C PHE A 185 -13.20 -8.82 9.47
N ASN A 186 -13.00 -9.74 10.41
CA ASN A 186 -13.64 -9.64 11.72
C ASN A 186 -13.29 -8.30 12.37
N HIS A 187 -14.32 -7.60 12.82
CA HIS A 187 -14.20 -6.25 13.38
C HIS A 187 -13.55 -5.25 12.41
N SER A 188 -13.73 -5.39 11.09
CA SER A 188 -13.24 -4.44 10.09
C SER A 188 -14.40 -3.67 9.46
N TYR A 189 -14.15 -2.44 9.02
CA TYR A 189 -15.04 -1.72 8.09
C TYR A 189 -14.89 -2.18 6.64
N TYR A 190 -13.87 -2.99 6.37
CA TYR A 190 -13.55 -3.48 5.04
C TYR A 190 -14.08 -4.89 4.84
N ASP A 191 -14.42 -5.22 3.61
CA ASP A 191 -14.78 -6.56 3.15
C ASP A 191 -14.05 -6.91 1.84
N LYS A 192 -14.36 -8.06 1.24
CA LYS A 192 -13.71 -8.56 0.01
C LYS A 192 -13.88 -7.61 -1.18
N GLU A 193 -14.97 -6.85 -1.26
CA GLU A 193 -15.25 -5.91 -2.37
C GLU A 193 -14.34 -4.66 -2.34
N ASN A 194 -13.63 -4.45 -1.23
CA ASN A 194 -12.70 -3.35 -1.06
C ASN A 194 -11.30 -3.66 -1.60
N PHE A 195 -11.09 -4.87 -2.12
CA PHE A 195 -9.83 -5.32 -2.70
C PHE A 195 -10.02 -5.62 -4.18
N HIS A 196 -8.91 -5.55 -4.92
CA HIS A 196 -8.90 -5.88 -6.34
C HIS A 196 -9.21 -7.37 -6.53
N SER A 197 -9.99 -7.70 -7.57
CA SER A 197 -10.47 -9.07 -7.79
C SER A 197 -9.36 -10.05 -8.18
N ASP A 198 -8.25 -9.52 -8.70
CA ASP A 198 -7.00 -10.22 -9.01
C ASP A 198 -6.08 -10.41 -7.80
N TRP A 199 -6.38 -9.75 -6.66
CA TRP A 199 -5.62 -9.95 -5.43
C TRP A 199 -6.04 -11.24 -4.73
N ILE A 200 -5.08 -11.91 -4.09
CA ILE A 200 -5.21 -13.27 -3.55
C ILE A 200 -5.59 -13.20 -2.07
N PRO A 201 -6.85 -13.49 -1.70
CA PRO A 201 -7.25 -13.58 -0.29
C PRO A 201 -6.66 -14.82 0.37
N LEU A 202 -6.14 -14.65 1.58
CA LEU A 202 -5.64 -15.71 2.43
C LEU A 202 -6.35 -15.66 3.78
N ARG A 203 -6.79 -16.82 4.28
CA ARG A 203 -7.24 -16.98 5.67
C ARG A 203 -6.52 -18.13 6.36
N LEU A 204 -6.34 -17.99 7.67
CA LEU A 204 -5.85 -19.07 8.52
C LEU A 204 -7.02 -19.99 8.87
N ASP A 205 -6.95 -21.25 8.45
CA ASP A 205 -7.86 -22.28 8.96
C ASP A 205 -7.38 -22.69 10.37
N SER A 206 -8.11 -22.25 11.39
CA SER A 206 -7.79 -22.53 12.79
C SER A 206 -7.84 -24.02 13.14
N ASN A 207 -8.62 -24.83 12.41
CA ASN A 207 -8.72 -26.27 12.66
C ASN A 207 -7.53 -27.01 12.06
N LEU A 208 -7.05 -26.57 10.91
CA LEU A 208 -5.96 -27.20 10.18
C LEU A 208 -4.59 -26.57 10.46
N GLY A 209 -4.55 -25.40 11.09
CA GLY A 209 -3.33 -24.65 11.36
C GLY A 209 -2.58 -24.23 10.08
N ARG A 210 -3.30 -24.06 8.97
CA ARG A 210 -2.71 -23.77 7.65
C ARG A 210 -3.49 -22.70 6.89
N ILE A 211 -2.81 -22.08 5.93
CA ILE A 211 -3.41 -21.10 5.04
C ILE A 211 -4.23 -21.77 3.96
N ILE A 212 -5.35 -21.14 3.63
CA ILE A 212 -6.19 -21.46 2.49
C ILE A 212 -6.49 -20.17 1.71
N MET A 213 -6.65 -20.33 0.39
CA MET A 213 -7.09 -19.26 -0.51
C MET A 213 -8.63 -19.22 -0.53
N ASP A 214 -9.21 -18.02 -0.55
CA ASP A 214 -10.65 -17.80 -0.34
C ASP A 214 -11.43 -17.25 -1.54
#